data_AF-A0A0P9M6N8-F1
#
_entry.id   AF-A0A0P9M6N8-F1
#
_cell.length_a   1.000
_cell.length_b   1.000
_cell.length_c   1.000
_cell.angle_alpha   90.00
_cell.angle_beta   90.00
_cell.angle_gamma   90.00
#
_symmetry.space_group_name_H-M   'P 1'
#
loop_
_entity.id
_entity.type
_entity.pdbx_description
1 polymer ?
#
loop_
_entity_poly.entity_id
_entity_poly.type
_entity_poly.pdbx_seq_one_letter_code
_entity_poly.pdbx_strand_id
1 'polypeptide(L)' 'MQARTWPRCSPLDEDEDLSVTKEELRKQLQEQFERHLQANPEAVTLYAAEPEPEKRPWKKKPSLLDQAFAQTLADIENR' A
#
# COMPACT_ATOMS: atom_id res chain seq x y z
N MET A 1 34.29 -1.70 27.28
CA MET A 1 33.10 -1.86 26.41
C MET A 1 33.54 -2.58 25.15
N GLN A 2 33.17 -3.84 24.97
CA GLN A 2 33.61 -4.63 23.81
C GLN A 2 32.47 -4.65 22.79
N ALA A 3 32.72 -4.11 21.59
CA ALA A 3 31.77 -4.11 20.50
C ALA A 3 31.63 -5.54 19.95
N ARG A 4 30.41 -6.06 19.94
CA ARG A 4 30.09 -7.35 19.31
C ARG A 4 30.08 -7.14 17.79
N THR A 5 31.18 -7.46 17.14
CA THR A 5 31.21 -7.58 15.68
C THR A 5 30.51 -8.87 15.29
N TRP A 6 29.52 -8.77 14.40
CA TRP A 6 28.85 -9.94 13.85
C TRP A 6 29.84 -10.71 12.96
N PRO A 7 29.85 -12.05 12.99
CA PRO A 7 30.70 -12.81 12.09
C PRO A 7 30.27 -12.51 10.65
N ARG A 8 31.21 -12.10 9.81
CA ARG A 8 31.02 -12.01 8.36
C ARG A 8 30.69 -13.42 7.88
N CYS A 9 29.48 -13.60 7.34
CA CYS A 9 29.07 -14.89 6.79
C CYS A 9 30.09 -15.30 5.72
N SER A 10 30.83 -16.39 5.96
CA SER A 10 31.72 -16.98 4.97
C SER A 10 30.89 -17.43 3.77
N PRO A 11 31.36 -17.22 2.53
CA PRO A 11 30.72 -17.81 1.35
C PRO A 11 30.85 -19.33 1.46
N LEU A 12 29.73 -20.00 1.75
CA LEU A 12 29.63 -21.44 1.67
C LEU A 12 29.44 -21.78 0.19
N ASP A 13 30.56 -21.91 -0.52
CA ASP A 13 30.64 -22.62 -1.80
C ASP A 13 30.64 -24.12 -1.49
N GLU A 14 29.50 -24.73 -1.20
CA GLU A 14 29.33 -26.19 -1.17
C GLU A 14 27.91 -26.53 -1.65
N ASP A 15 27.63 -26.22 -2.93
CA ASP A 15 26.45 -26.72 -3.66
C ASP A 15 26.67 -28.18 -4.11
N GLU A 16 27.03 -29.07 -3.19
CA GLU A 16 27.06 -30.53 -3.43
C GLU A 16 26.28 -31.23 -2.30
N ASP A 17 24.95 -31.21 -2.43
CA ASP A 17 24.17 -32.42 -2.71
C ASP A 17 22.68 -32.25 -2.33
N LEU A 18 21.84 -32.37 -3.38
CA LEU A 18 20.51 -33.00 -3.36
C LEU A 18 19.35 -32.28 -2.66
N SER A 19 18.68 -31.39 -3.40
CA SER A 19 17.31 -31.58 -3.92
C SER A 19 16.80 -30.23 -4.45
N VAL A 20 16.98 -30.02 -5.76
CA VAL A 20 16.77 -28.75 -6.47
C VAL A 20 17.78 -27.67 -6.05
N THR A 21 18.65 -27.27 -6.98
CA THR A 21 19.51 -26.11 -6.76
C THR A 21 18.64 -24.88 -6.55
N LYS A 22 19.04 -23.98 -5.66
CA LYS A 22 18.27 -22.77 -5.33
C LYS A 22 17.89 -21.97 -6.58
N GLU A 23 18.78 -21.93 -7.56
CA GLU A 23 18.56 -21.23 -8.83
C GLU A 23 17.53 -21.93 -9.72
N GLU A 24 17.52 -23.26 -9.76
CA GLU A 24 16.49 -24.02 -10.49
C GLU A 24 15.11 -23.84 -9.83
N LEU A 25 15.05 -23.86 -8.49
CA LEU A 25 13.80 -23.61 -7.77
C LEU A 25 13.29 -22.19 -8.03
N ARG A 26 14.20 -21.21 -8.06
CA ARG A 26 13.89 -19.82 -8.38
C ARG A 26 13.31 -19.68 -9.78
N LYS A 27 13.90 -20.37 -10.76
CA LYS A 27 13.42 -20.37 -12.15
C LYS A 27 12.03 -20.98 -12.27
N GLN A 28 11.82 -22.15 -11.65
CA GLN A 28 10.51 -22.83 -11.67
C GLN A 28 9.40 -21.97 -11.05
N LEU A 29 9.67 -21.33 -9.90
CA LEU A 29 8.72 -20.43 -9.25
C LEU A 29 8.39 -19.20 -10.12
N GLN A 30 9.38 -18.66 -10.82
CA GLN A 30 9.19 -17.52 -11.70
C GLN A 30 8.28 -17.86 -12.89
N GLU A 31 8.50 -18.99 -13.55
CA GLU A 31 7.65 -19.45 -14.67
C GLU A 31 6.20 -19.70 -14.22
N GLN A 32 6.01 -20.27 -13.01
CA GLN A 32 4.68 -20.47 -12.43
C GLN A 32 3.97 -19.14 -12.16
N PHE A 33 4.71 -18.17 -11.62
CA PHE A 33 4.19 -16.84 -11.34
C PHE A 33 3.76 -16.12 -12.63
N GLU A 34 4.61 -16.10 -13.66
CA GLU A 34 4.31 -15.46 -14.95
C GLU A 34 3.09 -16.10 -15.63
N ARG A 35 2.99 -17.42 -15.59
CA ARG A 35 1.82 -18.15 -16.11
C ARG A 35 0.54 -17.80 -15.36
N HIS A 36 0.61 -17.71 -14.04
CA HIS A 36 -0.55 -17.36 -13.21
C HIS A 36 -1.01 -15.92 -13.45
N LEU A 37 -0.06 -14.97 -13.60
CA LEU A 37 -0.37 -13.60 -13.95
C LEU A 37 -1.03 -13.45 -15.31
N GLN A 38 -0.58 -14.21 -16.33
CA GLN A 38 -1.19 -14.21 -17.66
C GLN A 38 -2.59 -14.83 -17.66
N ALA A 39 -2.81 -15.89 -16.86
CA ALA A 39 -4.08 -16.59 -16.79
C ALA A 39 -5.15 -15.81 -16.02
N ASN A 40 -4.78 -15.16 -14.92
CA ASN A 40 -5.72 -14.50 -14.00
C ASN A 40 -5.21 -13.09 -13.60
N PRO A 41 -5.23 -12.11 -14.51
CA PRO A 41 -4.82 -10.75 -14.20
C PRO A 41 -5.74 -10.06 -13.17
N GLU A 42 -7.02 -10.43 -13.12
CA GLU A 42 -8.02 -9.87 -12.20
C GLU A 42 -7.98 -10.44 -10.78
N ALA A 43 -7.30 -11.58 -10.56
CA ALA A 43 -7.24 -12.25 -9.26
C ALA A 43 -6.08 -11.77 -8.37
N VAL A 44 -5.30 -10.78 -8.81
CA VAL A 44 -4.16 -10.24 -8.05
C VAL A 44 -4.65 -9.20 -7.05
N THR A 45 -4.85 -9.62 -5.79
CA THR A 45 -5.16 -8.71 -4.69
C THR A 45 -3.88 -7.99 -4.26
N LEU A 46 -3.72 -6.74 -4.69
CA LEU A 46 -2.67 -5.87 -4.18
C LEU A 46 -3.04 -5.43 -2.76
N TYR A 47 -2.44 -6.06 -1.76
CA TYR A 47 -2.59 -5.69 -0.34
C TYR A 47 -1.89 -4.37 0.04
N ALA A 48 -1.68 -3.47 -0.92
CA ALA A 48 -1.19 -2.14 -0.61
C ALA A 48 -2.17 -1.48 0.36
N ALA A 49 -1.65 -0.89 1.43
CA ALA A 49 -2.47 -0.06 2.28
C ALA A 49 -3.09 1.03 1.39
N GLU A 50 -4.43 1.15 1.43
CA GLU A 50 -5.08 2.29 0.79
C GLU A 50 -4.42 3.57 1.32
N PRO A 51 -4.03 4.51 0.44
CA PRO A 51 -3.48 5.78 0.91
C PRO A 51 -4.48 6.40 1.89
N GLU A 52 -3.99 6.97 2.98
CA GLU A 52 -4.85 7.65 3.96
C GLU A 52 -5.82 8.57 3.21
N PRO A 53 -7.14 8.49 3.48
CA PRO A 53 -8.11 9.31 2.78
C PRO A 53 -7.73 10.78 2.95
N GLU A 54 -7.84 11.56 1.87
CA GLU A 54 -7.53 12.99 1.92
C GLU A 54 -8.28 13.65 3.08
N LYS A 55 -7.54 14.30 3.99
CA LYS A 55 -8.07 15.01 5.15
C LYS A 55 -8.83 16.24 4.69
N ARG A 56 -10.08 16.06 4.25
CA ARG A 56 -10.97 17.19 3.94
C ARG A 56 -11.22 17.98 5.23
N PRO A 57 -11.10 19.32 5.20
CA PRO A 57 -11.46 20.13 6.34
C PRO A 57 -12.94 19.88 6.68
N TRP A 58 -13.23 19.69 7.96
CA TRP A 58 -14.60 19.43 8.42
C TRP A 58 -15.52 20.57 8.00
N LYS A 59 -16.51 20.25 7.15
CA LYS A 59 -17.55 21.20 6.75
C LYS A 59 -18.77 21.02 7.65
N LYS A 60 -19.03 22.01 8.53
CA LYS A 60 -20.26 22.06 9.31
C LYS A 60 -21.44 22.34 8.38
N LYS A 61 -22.52 21.56 8.48
CA LYS A 61 -23.78 21.86 7.80
C LYS A 61 -24.43 23.08 8.46
N PRO A 62 -24.89 24.10 7.70
CA PRO A 62 -25.55 25.25 8.29
C PRO A 62 -26.84 24.82 8.99
N SER A 63 -27.04 25.33 10.19
CA SER A 63 -28.28 25.12 10.94
C SER A 63 -29.46 25.86 10.28
N LEU A 64 -30.70 25.54 10.67
CA LEU A 64 -31.89 26.25 10.17
C LEU A 64 -31.85 27.75 10.51
N LEU A 65 -31.28 28.10 11.68
CA LEU A 65 -31.08 29.48 12.09
C LEU A 65 -30.03 30.19 11.23
N ASP A 66 -28.94 29.51 10.88
CA ASP A 66 -27.90 30.06 9.99
C ASP A 66 -28.48 30.38 8.61
N GLN A 67 -29.39 29.54 8.12
CA GLN A 67 -30.07 29.75 6.83
C GLN A 67 -31.01 30.96 6.88
N ALA A 68 -31.84 31.07 7.93
CA ALA A 68 -32.73 32.22 8.10
C ALA A 68 -31.93 33.52 8.22
N PHE A 69 -30.81 33.50 8.95
CA PHE A 69 -29.94 34.66 9.07
C PHE A 69 -29.30 35.05 7.72
N ALA A 70 -28.80 34.08 6.96
CA ALA A 70 -28.27 34.34 5.62
C ALA A 70 -29.31 34.98 4.69
N GLN A 71 -30.58 34.57 4.78
CA GLN A 71 -31.68 35.20 4.04
C GLN A 71 -31.88 36.66 4.45
N THR A 72 -31.92 36.95 5.76
CA THR A 72 -32.10 38.34 6.23
C THR A 72 -30.97 39.27 5.79
N LEU A 73 -29.73 38.78 5.73
CA LEU A 73 -28.60 39.57 5.21
C LEU A 73 -28.77 39.85 3.71
N ALA A 74 -29.18 38.86 2.92
CA ALA A 74 -29.42 39.03 1.49
C ALA A 74 -30.56 40.03 1.20
N ASP A 75 -31.61 40.04 2.04
CA ASP A 75 -32.70 41.00 1.92
C ASP A 75 -32.26 42.44 2.26
N ILE A 76 -31.36 42.60 3.23
CA ILE A 76 -30.81 43.92 3.60
C ILE A 76 -29.88 44.44 2.51
N GLU A 77 -29.08 43.60 1.89
CA GLU A 77 -28.15 44.00 0.82
C GLU A 77 -28.87 44.42 -0.46
N ASN A 78 -30.01 43.79 -0.78
CA ASN A 78 -30.82 44.12 -1.95
C ASN A 78 -31.83 45.27 -1.73
N ARG A 79 -31.85 45.87 -0.54
CA ARG A 79 -32.79 46.93 -0.16
C ARG A 79 -32.24 48.32 -0.39
#